data_AF-A0A671YA88-F1
#
_entry.id   AF-A0A671YA88-F1
#
_cell.length_a   1.000
_cell.length_b   1.000
_cell.length_c   1.000
_cell.angle_alpha   90.00
_cell.angle_beta   90.00
_cell.angle_gamma   90.00
#
_symmetry.space_group_name_H-M   'P 1'
#
loop_
_entity.id
_entity.type
_entity.pdbx_description
1 polymer ?
#
loop_
_entity_poly.entity_id
_entity_poly.type
_entity_poly.pdbx_seq_one_letter_code
_entity_poly.pdbx_strand_id
1 'polypeptide(L)'
;LTSNERSSDQQKLTENSTAGGFLVGQYLSRRGCKKGQVNSSISKDSPKVVHSFDMEDIGTKAVYCRCWKSKKFPYCDGAHAKHNEETGDNVGPLIVKKRDA
;
A
#
# COMPACT_ATOMS: atom_id res chain seq x y z
N LEU A 1 -8.03 -1.65 -26.75
CA LEU A 1 -7.82 -2.96 -27.39
C LEU A 1 -7.40 -3.92 -26.28
N THR A 2 -8.33 -4.16 -25.34
CA THR A 2 -9.19 -5.37 -25.29
C THR A 2 -8.36 -6.60 -24.94
N SER A 3 -8.21 -6.92 -23.65
CA SER A 3 -9.19 -7.74 -22.90
C SER A 3 -9.31 -9.20 -23.38
N ASN A 4 -8.38 -9.67 -24.21
CA ASN A 4 -8.31 -11.06 -24.67
C ASN A 4 -7.09 -11.67 -24.00
N GLU A 5 -7.22 -12.45 -22.93
CA GLU A 5 -6.90 -13.89 -23.00
C GLU A 5 -7.40 -14.66 -21.77
N ARG A 6 -8.55 -14.30 -21.20
CA ARG A 6 -9.15 -15.15 -20.15
C ARG A 6 -10.66 -15.29 -20.27
N SER A 7 -11.11 -15.44 -21.52
CA SER A 7 -12.51 -15.60 -21.91
C SER A 7 -12.98 -17.06 -22.01
N SER A 8 -12.14 -18.07 -21.73
CA SER A 8 -12.50 -19.46 -22.08
C SER A 8 -13.07 -20.32 -20.96
N ASP A 9 -13.06 -19.88 -19.70
CA ASP A 9 -13.62 -20.67 -18.57
C ASP A 9 -14.87 -20.02 -17.94
N GLN A 10 -15.67 -19.33 -18.75
CA GLN A 10 -16.95 -18.76 -18.33
C GLN A 10 -18.10 -19.24 -19.23
N GLN A 11 -18.39 -20.55 -19.25
CA GLN A 11 -19.71 -20.97 -19.72
C GLN A 11 -20.12 -22.39 -19.31
N LYS A 12 -20.51 -22.59 -18.04
CA LYS A 12 -21.66 -23.44 -17.71
C LYS A 12 -22.09 -23.17 -16.28
N LEU A 13 -23.39 -23.37 -16.01
CA LEU A 13 -24.05 -23.42 -14.69
C LEU A 13 -24.74 -22.11 -14.26
N THR A 14 -25.62 -21.63 -15.13
CA THR A 14 -26.76 -20.78 -14.76
C THR A 14 -27.90 -21.64 -14.22
N GLU A 15 -27.81 -22.19 -13.00
CA GLU A 15 -28.99 -22.72 -12.29
C GLU A 15 -28.88 -22.48 -10.77
N ASN A 16 -29.59 -21.44 -10.34
CA ASN A 16 -30.31 -21.26 -9.08
C ASN A 16 -29.92 -22.20 -7.91
N SER A 17 -28.99 -21.75 -7.08
CA SER A 17 -28.97 -22.11 -5.66
C SER A 17 -28.39 -20.96 -4.86
N THR A 18 -29.17 -20.44 -3.91
CA THR A 18 -28.78 -19.35 -2.99
C THR A 18 -27.44 -19.64 -2.28
N ALA A 19 -27.09 -20.92 -2.09
CA ALA A 19 -25.78 -21.35 -1.60
C ALA A 19 -24.64 -21.18 -2.63
N GLY A 20 -24.88 -21.44 -3.91
CA GLY A 20 -23.90 -21.27 -4.99
C GLY A 20 -23.57 -19.81 -5.25
N GLY A 21 -24.56 -18.92 -5.19
CA GLY A 21 -24.37 -17.47 -5.30
C GLY A 21 -23.53 -16.89 -4.15
N PHE A 22 -23.72 -17.38 -2.93
CA PHE A 22 -22.93 -16.99 -1.77
C PHE A 22 -21.47 -17.45 -1.87
N LEU A 23 -21.23 -18.70 -2.29
CA LEU A 23 -19.88 -19.24 -2.46
C LEU A 23 -19.11 -18.56 -3.62
N VAL A 24 -19.78 -18.28 -4.74
CA VAL A 24 -19.21 -17.48 -5.84
C VAL A 24 -18.96 -16.04 -5.40
N GLY A 25 -19.89 -15.41 -4.67
CA GLY A 25 -19.74 -14.07 -4.12
C GLY A 25 -18.57 -13.94 -3.13
N GLN A 26 -18.37 -14.95 -2.28
CA GLN A 26 -17.25 -15.03 -1.34
C GLN A 26 -15.91 -15.29 -2.06
N TYR A 27 -15.91 -16.12 -3.10
CA TYR A 27 -14.75 -16.38 -3.95
C TYR A 27 -14.32 -15.14 -4.76
N LEU A 28 -15.29 -14.39 -5.31
CA LEU A 28 -15.05 -13.13 -6.03
C LEU A 28 -14.61 -12.01 -5.07
N SER A 29 -15.22 -11.89 -3.88
CA SER A 29 -14.80 -10.91 -2.85
C SER A 29 -13.38 -11.13 -2.36
N ARG A 30 -12.93 -12.40 -2.25
CA ARG A 30 -11.53 -12.73 -1.89
C ARG A 30 -10.48 -12.25 -2.91
N ARG A 31 -10.89 -11.88 -4.13
CA ARG A 31 -10.01 -11.31 -5.17
C ARG A 31 -9.88 -9.79 -5.09
N GLY A 32 -10.68 -9.10 -4.27
CA GLY A 32 -10.66 -7.64 -4.14
C GLY A 32 -9.63 -7.07 -3.14
N CYS A 33 -8.98 -7.92 -2.34
CA CYS A 33 -7.90 -7.48 -1.47
C CYS A 33 -6.67 -7.16 -2.33
N LYS A 34 -6.24 -5.89 -2.36
CA LYS A 34 -5.01 -5.45 -3.01
C LYS A 34 -3.78 -5.94 -2.23
N LYS A 35 -3.60 -7.27 -2.16
CA LYS A 35 -2.48 -7.94 -1.50
C LYS A 35 -1.19 -7.42 -2.12
N GLY A 36 -0.28 -6.91 -1.29
CA GLY A 36 1.03 -6.40 -1.70
C GLY A 36 1.13 -4.88 -1.92
N GLN A 37 0.06 -4.10 -1.76
CA GLN A 37 0.21 -2.64 -1.76
C GLN A 37 0.88 -2.15 -0.47
N VAL A 38 2.03 -1.49 -0.62
CA VAL A 38 2.78 -0.88 0.51
C VAL A 38 2.01 0.30 1.10
N ASN A 39 1.63 1.26 0.26
CA ASN A 39 0.81 2.40 0.63
C ASN A 39 -0.66 1.98 0.69
N SER A 40 -1.32 2.07 1.84
CA SER A 40 -2.74 1.76 2.00
C SER A 40 -3.67 2.98 1.91
N SER A 41 -3.22 4.18 2.29
CA SER A 41 -4.12 5.33 2.52
C SER A 41 -3.57 6.71 2.17
N ILE A 42 -2.29 6.87 1.85
CA ILE A 42 -1.67 8.18 1.62
C ILE A 42 -1.87 8.60 0.15
N SER A 43 -2.47 9.77 -0.08
CA SER A 43 -2.59 10.45 -1.39
C SER A 43 -2.95 9.51 -2.55
N LYS A 44 -4.06 8.78 -2.41
CA LYS A 44 -4.51 7.75 -3.36
C LYS A 44 -5.10 8.31 -4.67
N ASP A 45 -5.41 9.59 -4.66
CA ASP A 45 -5.76 10.41 -5.83
C ASP A 45 -4.57 10.61 -6.77
N SER A 46 -3.34 10.60 -6.25
CA SER A 46 -2.14 10.73 -7.06
C SER A 46 -1.67 9.38 -7.61
N PRO A 47 -1.36 9.27 -8.92
CA PRO A 47 -0.79 8.06 -9.50
C PRO A 47 0.62 7.76 -8.96
N LYS A 48 1.34 8.77 -8.47
CA LYS A 48 2.69 8.64 -7.92
C LYS A 48 2.94 9.73 -6.87
N VAL A 49 3.15 9.32 -5.63
CA VAL A 49 3.42 10.22 -4.51
C VAL A 49 4.93 10.45 -4.39
N VAL A 50 5.36 11.70 -4.52
CA VAL A 50 6.77 12.13 -4.46
C VAL A 50 6.88 13.31 -3.49
N HIS A 51 7.94 13.34 -2.69
CA HIS A 51 8.29 14.49 -1.85
C HIS A 51 9.71 14.92 -2.18
N SER A 52 9.89 16.20 -2.46
CA SER A 52 11.18 16.82 -2.74
C SER A 52 11.50 17.78 -1.60
N PHE A 53 12.76 17.77 -1.15
CA PHE A 53 13.26 18.66 -0.11
C PHE A 53 14.59 19.22 -0.57
N ASP A 54 14.75 20.52 -0.43
CA ASP A 54 16.02 21.19 -0.65
C ASP A 54 16.91 21.00 0.59
N MET A 55 18.22 20.84 0.38
CA MET A 55 19.15 20.51 1.45
C MET A 55 19.30 21.65 2.46
N GLU A 56 19.04 22.87 2.02
CA GLU A 56 19.11 24.12 2.77
C GLU A 56 17.96 24.22 3.79
N ASP A 57 16.78 23.68 3.45
CA ASP A 57 15.58 23.70 4.28
C ASP A 57 15.57 22.60 5.35
N ILE A 58 16.43 21.59 5.17
CA ILE A 58 16.63 20.56 6.18
C ILE A 58 17.44 21.17 7.32
N GLY A 59 16.86 21.17 8.52
CA GLY A 59 17.55 21.56 9.75
C GLY A 59 18.75 20.65 10.07
N THR A 60 19.13 20.55 11.34
CA THR A 60 20.25 19.67 11.74
C THR A 60 20.01 18.20 11.37
N LYS A 61 18.75 17.75 11.45
CA LYS A 61 18.34 16.37 11.18
C LYS A 61 16.89 16.32 10.70
N ALA A 62 16.65 15.57 9.64
CA ALA A 62 15.32 15.15 9.21
C ALA A 62 15.19 13.62 9.23
N VAL A 63 13.99 13.14 9.52
CA VAL A 63 13.67 11.71 9.57
C VAL A 63 12.43 11.46 8.71
N TYR A 64 12.61 10.74 7.60
CA TYR A 64 11.57 10.50 6.60
C TYR A 64 11.02 9.09 6.69
N CYS A 65 9.70 8.97 6.48
CA CYS A 65 8.98 7.72 6.50
C CYS A 65 9.26 6.90 5.24
N ARG A 66 9.50 5.59 5.41
CA ARG A 66 9.57 4.61 4.31
C ARG A 66 8.52 3.50 4.40
N CYS A 67 7.78 3.43 5.51
CA CYS A 67 6.79 2.38 5.75
C CYS A 67 5.37 2.72 5.27
N TRP A 68 5.11 3.98 4.88
CA TRP A 68 3.78 4.46 4.48
C TRP A 68 2.68 4.33 5.54
N LYS A 69 3.05 4.17 6.82
CA LYS A 69 2.10 4.11 7.95
C LYS A 69 2.07 5.38 8.80
N SER A 70 2.95 6.33 8.53
CA SER A 70 3.03 7.56 9.31
C SER A 70 1.79 8.44 9.12
N LYS A 71 1.28 8.99 10.23
CA LYS A 71 0.24 10.03 10.19
C LYS A 71 0.80 11.40 9.81
N LYS A 72 2.13 11.58 9.93
CA LYS A 72 2.86 12.79 9.57
C LYS A 72 3.66 12.62 8.28
N PHE A 73 3.25 11.71 7.41
CA PHE A 73 3.92 11.48 6.12
C PHE A 73 4.08 12.81 5.38
N PRO A 74 5.28 13.15 4.87
CA PRO A 74 6.45 12.28 4.60
C PRO A 74 7.42 12.05 5.77
N TYR A 75 7.19 12.64 6.93
CA TYR A 75 8.06 12.48 8.10
C TYR A 75 7.78 11.18 8.84
N CYS A 76 8.77 10.66 9.55
CA CYS A 76 8.60 9.51 10.43
C CYS A 76 8.04 9.95 11.79
N ASP A 77 6.99 9.28 12.24
CA ASP A 77 6.37 9.44 13.57
C ASP A 77 6.48 8.16 14.44
N GLY A 78 7.27 7.17 14.02
CA GLY A 78 7.44 5.91 14.74
C GLY A 78 6.45 4.80 14.36
N ALA A 79 5.45 5.05 13.50
CA ALA A 79 4.44 4.05 13.12
C ALA A 79 5.01 2.75 12.49
N HIS A 80 6.25 2.77 11.99
CA HIS A 80 6.93 1.59 11.47
C HIS A 80 7.14 0.51 12.54
N ALA A 81 7.29 0.86 13.82
CA ALA A 81 7.49 -0.12 14.89
C ALA A 81 6.27 -1.03 15.03
N LYS A 82 5.07 -0.44 15.12
CA LYS A 82 3.81 -1.18 15.18
C LYS A 82 3.60 -2.03 13.91
N HIS A 83 3.88 -1.47 12.74
CA HIS A 83 3.81 -2.22 11.47
C HIS A 83 4.73 -3.45 11.48
N ASN A 84 5.97 -3.30 11.91
CA ASN A 84 6.93 -4.41 12.01
C ASN A 84 6.45 -5.49 12.98
N GLU A 85 5.94 -5.10 14.15
CA GLU A 85 5.40 -6.04 15.15
C GLU A 85 4.20 -6.84 14.62
N GLU A 86 3.26 -6.18 13.93
CA GLU A 86 2.04 -6.83 13.42
C GLU A 86 2.30 -7.72 12.19
N THR A 87 3.32 -7.42 11.39
CA THR A 87 3.55 -8.08 10.10
C THR A 87 4.80 -8.96 10.06
N GLY A 88 5.69 -8.86 11.05
CA GLY A 88 7.01 -9.48 11.03
C GLY A 88 8.01 -8.79 10.08
N ASP A 89 7.71 -7.55 9.66
CA ASP A 89 8.56 -6.75 8.77
C ASP A 89 9.72 -6.09 9.54
N ASN A 90 10.68 -5.51 8.81
CA ASN A 90 11.90 -4.91 9.37
C ASN A 90 12.21 -3.52 8.80
N VAL A 91 11.18 -2.78 8.37
CA VAL A 91 11.35 -1.45 7.78
C VAL A 91 11.71 -0.39 8.83
N GLY A 92 12.42 0.65 8.38
CA GLY A 92 12.81 1.79 9.21
C GLY A 92 12.91 3.09 8.40
N PRO A 93 12.98 4.24 9.08
CA PRO A 93 13.02 5.55 8.41
C PRO A 93 14.34 5.80 7.68
N LEU A 94 14.34 6.82 6.82
CA LEU A 94 15.55 7.44 6.29
C LEU A 94 15.93 8.63 7.18
N ILE A 95 17.15 8.67 7.68
CA ILE A 95 17.67 9.79 8.48
C ILE A 95 18.64 10.60 7.62
N VAL A 96 18.32 11.86 7.38
CA VAL A 96 19.20 12.81 6.70
C VAL A 96 19.74 13.77 7.75
N LYS A 97 21.06 13.90 7.85
CA LYS A 97 21.72 14.86 8.74
C LYS A 97 22.49 15.84 7.90
N LYS A 98 22.40 17.13 8.24
CA LYS A 98 23.33 18.13 7.71
C LYS A 98 24.70 17.80 8.28
N ARG A 99 25.73 17.75 7.43
CA ARG A 99 27.10 17.69 7.95
C ARG A 99 27.41 19.06 8.56
N ASP A 100 27.86 19.05 9.80
CA ASP A 100 28.49 20.24 10.37
C ASP A 100 29.76 20.52 9.54
N ALA A 101 29.89 21.76 9.08
CA ALA A 101 31.00 22.22 8.24
C ALA A 101 32.31 22.30 9.03
#